data_AF-U3BYX5-F1
#
_entry.id   AF-U3BYX5-F1
#
_cell.length_a   1.000
_cell.length_b   1.000
_cell.length_c   1.000
_cell.angle_alpha   90.00
_cell.angle_beta   90.00
_cell.angle_gamma   90.00
#
_symmetry.space_group_name_H-M   'P 1'
#
loop_
_entity.id
_entity.type
_entity.pdbx_description
1 polymer ?
#
loop_
_entity_poly.entity_id
_entity_poly.type
_entity_poly.pdbx_seq_one_letter_code
_entity_poly.pdbx_strand_id
1 'polypeptide(L)'
;MLKRINFIISCSIALISTAYADYHSGSFCSSESLSYEEAVSRNQWALNCDHLSIREYDYYVYDDSGELRTKPIYPVFFTEDDKIIKMPTEENASCEIDAGTQIFFCNPTLN
;
A
#
# COMPACT_ATOMS: atom_id res chain seq x y z
N MET A 1 -42.92 -28.23 -26.51
CA MET A 1 -41.77 -28.20 -25.57
C MET A 1 -41.22 -26.76 -25.54
N LEU A 2 -41.51 -25.98 -24.49
CA LEU A 2 -40.93 -24.65 -24.29
C LEU A 2 -39.92 -24.74 -23.12
N LYS A 3 -38.63 -24.57 -23.42
CA LYS A 3 -37.58 -24.46 -22.39
C LYS A 3 -37.58 -23.03 -21.86
N ARG A 4 -37.90 -22.87 -20.57
CA ARG A 4 -37.72 -21.62 -19.83
C ARG A 4 -36.24 -21.47 -19.48
N ILE A 5 -35.61 -20.42 -19.99
CA ILE A 5 -34.25 -20.03 -19.64
C ILE A 5 -34.36 -19.00 -18.53
N ASN A 6 -33.98 -19.37 -17.30
CA ASN A 6 -33.85 -18.46 -16.18
C ASN A 6 -32.45 -17.83 -16.25
N PHE A 7 -32.40 -16.52 -16.55
CA PHE A 7 -31.17 -15.74 -16.52
C PHE A 7 -31.01 -15.17 -15.11
N ILE A 8 -30.12 -15.75 -14.30
CA ILE A 8 -29.80 -15.23 -12.97
C ILE A 8 -28.79 -14.10 -13.17
N ILE A 9 -29.26 -12.86 -13.02
CA ILE A 9 -28.41 -11.67 -12.96
C ILE A 9 -27.84 -11.61 -11.54
N SER A 10 -26.65 -12.17 -11.33
CA SER A 10 -25.83 -11.90 -10.14
C SER A 10 -24.88 -10.77 -10.51
N CYS A 11 -25.32 -9.53 -10.25
CA CYS A 11 -24.54 -8.32 -10.51
C CYS A 11 -24.09 -7.73 -9.17
N SER A 12 -22.80 -7.91 -8.89
CA SER A 12 -21.89 -6.90 -8.35
C SER A 12 -22.26 -6.21 -7.03
N ILE A 13 -21.72 -6.72 -5.93
CA ILE A 13 -21.43 -5.93 -4.73
C ILE A 13 -19.92 -6.03 -4.49
N ALA A 14 -19.11 -5.22 -5.18
CA ALA A 14 -17.65 -5.18 -4.96
C ALA A 14 -17.00 -3.82 -5.31
N LEU A 15 -17.73 -2.70 -5.22
CA LEU A 15 -17.22 -1.40 -5.68
C LEU A 15 -16.98 -0.35 -4.59
N ILE A 16 -17.14 -0.65 -3.30
CA ILE A 16 -17.09 0.39 -2.26
C ILE A 16 -15.70 0.51 -1.59
N SER A 17 -14.84 -0.50 -1.69
CA SER A 17 -13.61 -0.54 -0.85
C SER A 17 -12.45 0.33 -1.37
N THR A 18 -12.33 0.58 -2.68
CA THR A 18 -11.14 1.26 -3.23
C THR A 18 -11.12 2.77 -3.03
N ALA A 19 -12.28 3.42 -2.85
CA ALA A 19 -12.35 4.87 -2.72
C ALA A 19 -12.01 5.38 -1.30
N TYR A 20 -12.22 4.55 -0.27
CA TYR A 20 -11.99 4.92 1.12
C TYR A 20 -10.50 4.88 1.48
N ALA A 21 -9.83 3.83 1.01
CA ALA A 21 -8.39 3.62 1.02
C ALA A 21 -7.58 4.83 0.55
N ASP A 22 -7.98 5.41 -0.59
CA ASP A 22 -7.25 6.48 -1.28
C ASP A 22 -7.36 7.84 -0.57
N TYR A 23 -8.49 8.08 0.13
CA TYR A 23 -8.69 9.31 0.88
C TYR A 23 -7.85 9.36 2.17
N HIS A 24 -7.78 8.25 2.92
CA HIS A 24 -7.01 8.20 4.17
C HIS A 24 -5.50 8.17 3.92
N SER A 25 -5.04 7.43 2.91
CA SER A 25 -3.63 7.41 2.54
C SER A 25 -3.14 8.82 2.18
N GLY A 26 -3.80 9.54 1.28
CA GLY A 26 -3.35 10.87 0.82
C GLY A 26 -3.18 11.90 1.95
N SER A 27 -4.11 11.92 2.92
CA SER A 27 -4.03 12.81 4.08
C SER A 27 -2.88 12.45 5.01
N PHE A 28 -2.66 11.15 5.24
CA PHE A 28 -1.59 10.67 6.11
C PHE A 28 -0.22 10.88 5.47
N CYS A 29 -0.05 10.55 4.18
CA CYS A 29 1.20 10.73 3.46
C CYS A 29 1.68 12.19 3.46
N SER A 30 0.73 13.13 3.48
CA SER A 30 1.05 14.56 3.61
C SER A 30 1.56 14.92 5.01
N SER A 31 1.14 14.18 6.04
CA SER A 31 1.54 14.40 7.44
C SER A 31 2.81 13.64 7.84
N GLU A 32 2.99 12.41 7.35
CA GLU A 32 4.20 11.61 7.52
C GLU A 32 5.07 11.78 6.27
N SER A 33 5.75 12.92 6.18
CA SER A 33 6.70 13.17 5.11
C SER A 33 8.04 12.51 5.46
N LEU A 34 8.25 11.27 5.00
CA LEU A 34 9.55 10.61 5.11
C LEU A 34 10.59 11.28 4.20
N SER A 35 11.83 11.33 4.66
CA SER A 35 12.98 11.56 3.79
C SER A 35 13.15 10.39 2.81
N TYR A 36 13.98 10.60 1.78
CA TYR A 36 14.34 9.53 0.83
C TYR A 36 14.88 8.29 1.55
N GLU A 37 15.82 8.48 2.47
CA GLU A 37 16.50 7.41 3.20
C GLU A 37 15.54 6.62 4.08
N GLU A 38 14.62 7.32 4.76
CA GLU A 38 13.58 6.68 5.58
C GLU A 38 12.59 5.88 4.73
N ALA A 39 12.21 6.40 3.56
CA ALA A 39 11.30 5.71 2.65
C ALA A 39 11.93 4.43 2.07
N VAL A 40 13.20 4.51 1.64
CA VAL A 40 13.96 3.33 1.18
C VAL A 40 14.11 2.32 2.31
N SER A 41 14.48 2.76 3.51
CA SER A 41 14.68 1.86 4.63
C SER A 41 13.37 1.18 5.06
N ARG A 42 12.23 1.90 4.97
CA ARG A 42 10.90 1.31 5.19
C ARG A 42 10.52 0.31 4.10
N ASN A 43 10.84 0.58 2.84
CA ASN A 43 10.66 -0.39 1.76
C ASN A 43 11.52 -1.64 1.96
N GLN A 44 12.75 -1.47 2.43
CA GLN A 44 13.66 -2.58 2.71
C GLN A 44 13.16 -3.42 3.88
N TRP A 45 12.70 -2.78 4.97
CA TRP A 45 12.02 -3.47 6.06
C TRP A 45 10.80 -4.25 5.55
N ALA A 46 9.95 -3.63 4.74
CA ALA A 46 8.75 -4.27 4.20
C ALA A 46 9.08 -5.45 3.25
N LEU A 47 10.17 -5.36 2.49
CA LEU A 47 10.70 -6.47 1.71
C LEU A 47 11.23 -7.60 2.61
N ASN A 48 12.00 -7.27 3.65
CA ASN A 48 12.55 -8.25 4.59
C ASN A 48 11.46 -8.99 5.38
N CYS A 49 10.33 -8.33 5.62
CA CYS A 49 9.17 -8.88 6.34
C CYS A 49 8.11 -9.49 5.41
N ASP A 50 8.43 -9.72 4.14
CA ASP A 50 7.52 -10.29 3.13
C ASP A 50 6.20 -9.50 2.94
N HIS A 51 6.20 -8.21 3.28
CA HIS A 51 5.08 -7.30 2.98
C HIS A 51 5.16 -6.73 1.56
N LEU A 52 6.35 -6.79 0.94
CA LEU A 52 6.60 -6.47 -0.45
C LEU A 52 7.30 -7.63 -1.13
N SER A 53 6.96 -7.88 -2.39
CA SER A 53 7.80 -8.65 -3.29
C SER A 53 8.99 -7.82 -3.77
N ILE A 54 10.06 -8.49 -4.24
CA ILE A 54 11.23 -7.83 -4.85
C ILE A 54 10.80 -6.89 -5.99
N ARG A 55 9.81 -7.30 -6.79
CA ARG A 55 9.31 -6.49 -7.91
C ARG A 55 8.61 -5.21 -7.44
N GLU A 56 7.86 -5.30 -6.34
CA GLU A 56 7.21 -4.13 -5.75
C GLU A 56 8.24 -3.18 -5.15
N TYR A 57 9.22 -3.72 -4.41
CA TYR A 57 10.35 -2.94 -3.92
C TYR A 57 11.03 -2.17 -5.06
N ASP A 58 11.38 -2.86 -6.14
CA ASP A 58 12.03 -2.24 -7.29
C ASP A 58 11.17 -1.13 -7.89
N TYR A 59 9.87 -1.37 -8.07
CA TYR A 59 8.94 -0.38 -8.61
C TYR A 59 8.79 0.85 -7.70
N TYR A 60 8.84 0.67 -6.38
CA TYR A 60 8.66 1.74 -5.41
C TYR A 60 9.93 2.54 -5.12
N VAL A 61 11.11 1.96 -5.36
CA VAL A 61 12.42 2.62 -5.16
C VAL A 61 12.96 3.22 -6.46
N TYR A 62 12.77 2.55 -7.59
CA TYR A 62 13.32 2.94 -8.90
C TYR A 62 12.22 3.44 -9.84
N ASP A 63 12.60 4.32 -10.77
CA ASP A 63 11.74 4.80 -11.84
C ASP A 63 11.80 3.89 -13.08
N ASP A 64 11.05 4.26 -14.13
CA ASP A 64 10.94 3.47 -15.36
C ASP A 64 12.27 3.39 -16.15
N SER A 65 13.25 4.25 -15.82
CA SER A 65 14.60 4.22 -16.38
C SER A 65 15.58 3.38 -15.56
N GLY A 66 15.15 2.85 -14.42
CA GLY A 66 15.98 2.11 -13.48
C GLY A 66 16.82 3.00 -12.56
N GLU A 67 16.55 4.32 -12.56
CA GLU A 67 17.20 5.28 -11.67
C GLU A 67 16.43 5.39 -10.36
N LEU A 68 17.11 5.82 -9.28
CA LEU A 68 16.47 6.02 -7.99
C LEU A 68 15.42 7.13 -8.08
N ARG A 69 14.21 6.87 -7.59
CA ARG A 69 13.16 7.90 -7.51
C ARG A 69 13.60 8.99 -6.55
N THR A 70 13.45 10.25 -6.94
CA THR A 70 13.66 11.40 -6.02
C THR A 70 12.78 11.30 -4.76
N LYS A 71 11.59 10.72 -4.90
CA LYS A 71 10.66 10.42 -3.80
C LYS A 71 10.13 8.99 -3.96
N PRO A 72 10.70 8.01 -3.25
CA PRO A 72 10.23 6.64 -3.26
C PRO A 72 8.78 6.55 -2.77
N ILE A 73 8.04 5.63 -3.36
CA ILE A 73 6.73 5.23 -2.85
C ILE A 73 6.98 4.33 -1.64
N TYR A 74 6.18 4.41 -0.58
CA TYR A 74 6.37 3.54 0.59
C TYR A 74 5.06 3.01 1.15
N PRO A 75 5.06 1.81 1.75
CA PRO A 75 3.86 1.21 2.32
C PRO A 75 3.48 1.90 3.63
N VAL A 76 2.18 1.88 3.88
CA VAL A 76 1.51 2.34 5.09
C VAL A 76 0.50 1.31 5.50
N PHE A 77 0.37 1.09 6.80
CA PHE A 77 -0.39 -0.03 7.35
C PHE A 77 -1.52 0.51 8.23
N PHE A 78 -2.70 -0.08 8.11
CA PHE A 78 -3.90 0.35 8.82
C PHE A 78 -4.56 -0.85 9.48
N THR A 79 -5.10 -0.67 10.68
CA THR A 79 -5.94 -1.69 11.31
C THR A 79 -7.25 -1.88 10.55
N GLU A 80 -8.02 -2.91 10.88
CA GLU A 80 -9.39 -3.07 10.37
C GLU A 80 -10.30 -1.86 10.69
N ASP A 81 -10.04 -1.17 11.81
CA ASP A 81 -10.71 0.09 12.20
C ASP A 81 -10.15 1.35 11.50
N ASP A 82 -9.40 1.22 10.40
CA ASP A 82 -8.76 2.34 9.67
C ASP A 82 -7.79 3.20 10.51
N LYS A 83 -7.23 2.66 11.61
CA LYS A 83 -6.21 3.36 12.40
C LYS A 83 -4.85 3.14 11.78
N ILE A 84 -4.13 4.24 11.54
CA ILE A 84 -2.78 4.18 11.02
C ILE A 84 -1.84 3.53 12.03
N ILE A 85 -1.06 2.57 11.56
CA ILE A 85 0.00 1.92 12.31
C ILE A 85 1.32 2.52 11.82
N LYS A 86 2.05 3.18 12.73
CA LYS A 86 3.35 3.79 12.39
C LYS A 86 4.40 2.70 12.23
N MET A 87 4.90 2.55 11.01
CA MET A 87 5.91 1.54 10.68
C MET A 87 7.33 2.02 11.00
N PRO A 88 8.26 1.10 11.24
CA PRO A 88 9.66 1.44 11.39
C PRO A 88 10.22 2.03 10.09
N THR A 89 11.30 2.80 10.24
CA THR A 89 12.18 3.24 9.15
C THR A 89 13.55 2.58 9.26
N GLU A 90 13.69 1.58 10.13
CA GLU A 90 14.89 0.76 10.28
C GLU A 90 14.67 -0.60 9.62
N GLU A 91 15.59 -1.01 8.76
CA GLU A 91 15.46 -2.22 7.91
C GLU A 91 15.34 -3.54 8.70
N ASN A 92 15.84 -3.55 9.95
CA ASN A 92 15.93 -4.73 10.82
C ASN A 92 14.92 -4.70 11.98
N ALA A 93 13.94 -3.81 11.94
CA ALA A 93 12.90 -3.75 12.96
C ALA A 93 11.98 -4.98 12.93
N SER A 94 11.13 -5.13 13.96
CA SER A 94 10.18 -6.24 14.06
C SER A 94 9.25 -6.31 12.86
N CYS A 95 8.93 -7.52 12.41
CA CYS A 95 7.93 -7.81 11.37
C CYS A 95 6.52 -8.06 11.94
N GLU A 96 6.34 -7.87 13.26
CA GLU A 96 5.05 -8.06 13.90
C GLU A 96 4.07 -6.95 13.48
N ILE A 97 3.09 -7.34 12.68
CA ILE A 97 1.90 -6.55 12.36
C ILE A 97 0.64 -7.34 12.71
N ASP A 98 -0.38 -6.64 13.19
CA ASP A 98 -1.62 -7.25 13.62
C ASP A 98 -2.32 -7.97 12.45
N ALA A 99 -2.95 -9.11 12.73
CA ALA A 99 -3.79 -9.78 11.75
C ALA A 99 -4.95 -8.85 11.34
N GLY A 100 -5.27 -8.81 10.04
CA GLY A 100 -6.29 -7.90 9.51
C GLY A 100 -5.76 -6.52 9.11
N THR A 101 -4.45 -6.29 9.25
CA THR A 101 -3.81 -5.06 8.77
C THR A 101 -3.94 -4.94 7.24
N GLN A 102 -4.35 -3.76 6.78
CA GLN A 102 -4.43 -3.41 5.36
C GLN A 102 -3.21 -2.57 4.96
N ILE A 103 -2.70 -2.79 3.75
CA ILE A 103 -1.55 -2.07 3.19
C ILE A 103 -2.03 -1.07 2.14
N PHE A 104 -1.59 0.17 2.26
CA PHE A 104 -1.71 1.21 1.24
C PHE A 104 -0.34 1.81 0.93
N PHE A 105 -0.28 2.65 -0.09
CA PHE A 105 0.99 3.21 -0.58
C PHE A 105 0.94 4.72 -0.59
N CYS A 106 1.93 5.32 0.06
CA CYS A 106 2.19 6.74 -0.04
C CYS A 106 2.98 7.04 -1.30
N ASN A 107 2.40 7.86 -2.19
CA ASN A 107 3.11 8.47 -3.30
C ASN A 107 3.36 9.95 -2.96
N PRO A 108 4.57 10.32 -2.52
CA PRO A 108 4.83 11.69 -2.11
C PRO A 108 4.78 12.61 -3.32
N THR A 109 3.82 13.52 -3.37
CA THR A 109 3.71 14.47 -4.48
C THR A 109 4.94 15.38 -4.55
N LEU A 110 5.37 15.70 -5.77
CA LEU A 110 6.32 16.78 -6.01
C LEU A 110 5.56 18.09 -5.77
N ASN A 111 5.83 18.75 -4.63
CA ASN A 111 5.36 20.12 -4.39
C ASN A 111 6.17 21.10 -5.24
#